data_AF-A0A2P2CEY7-F1
#
_entry.id   AF-A0A2P2CEY7-F1
#
_cell.length_a   1.000
_cell.length_b   1.000
_cell.length_c   1.000
_cell.angle_alpha   90.00
_cell.angle_beta   90.00
_cell.angle_gamma   90.00
#
_symmetry.space_group_name_H-M   'P 1'
#
loop_
_entity.id
_entity.type
_entity.pdbx_description
1 polymer ?
#
loop_
_entity_poly.entity_id
_entity_poly.type
_entity_poly.pdbx_seq_one_letter_code
_entity_poly.pdbx_strand_id
1 'polypeptide(L)' 'MEAAWSLGRREDTPPLTRFLAEQLTTAHWFDQRRTREALDWAPHVSLDTGFARLARSYARESERQDLSRRP' A
#
# COMPACT_ATOMS: atom_id res chain seq x y z
N MET A 1 19.63 -9.92 -6.13
CA MET A 1 20.17 -10.10 -4.77
C MET A 1 19.02 -10.03 -3.80
N GLU A 2 18.38 -11.18 -3.61
CA GLU A 2 17.44 -11.42 -2.52
C GLU A 2 18.27 -11.72 -1.27
N ALA A 3 18.67 -10.69 -0.52
CA ALA A 3 19.32 -10.84 0.77
C ALA A 3 19.38 -9.48 1.46
N ALA A 4 18.49 -9.26 2.44
CA ALA A 4 18.73 -8.45 3.64
C ALA A 4 17.45 -8.12 4.43
N TRP A 5 16.26 -8.54 4.00
CA TRP A 5 15.02 -8.26 4.73
C TRP A 5 14.72 -9.23 5.88
N SER A 6 15.72 -9.95 6.40
CA SER A 6 15.53 -10.94 7.46
C SER A 6 16.22 -10.64 8.79
N LEU A 7 17.00 -9.56 8.92
CA LEU A 7 17.77 -9.33 10.14
C LEU A 7 17.63 -7.89 10.63
N GLY A 8 16.70 -7.65 11.56
CA GLY A 8 16.81 -6.48 12.44
C GLY A 8 15.56 -5.70 12.77
N ARG A 9 14.44 -6.36 13.10
CA ARG A 9 13.59 -6.01 14.26
C ARG A 9 13.46 -4.51 14.65
N ARG A 10 13.07 -3.61 13.73
CA ARG A 10 12.63 -2.23 14.04
C ARG A 10 11.52 -1.75 13.09
N GLU A 11 10.36 -1.49 13.69
CA GLU A 11 9.27 -0.55 13.34
C GLU A 11 8.85 -0.38 11.86
N ASP A 12 7.85 -1.20 11.51
CA ASP A 12 6.54 -0.79 10.96
C ASP A 12 6.38 -0.17 9.56
N THR A 13 7.40 0.17 8.79
CA THR A 13 7.19 0.42 7.35
C THR A 13 8.49 0.22 6.55
N PRO A 14 8.52 -0.63 5.50
CA PRO A 14 9.65 -0.63 4.58
C PRO A 14 9.76 0.78 3.98
N PRO A 15 10.95 1.42 3.99
CA PRO A 15 11.09 2.76 3.47
C PRO A 15 10.66 2.72 2.00
N LEU A 16 9.61 3.49 1.68
CA LEU A 16 9.21 3.79 0.30
C LEU A 16 10.38 4.54 -0.32
N THR A 17 11.32 3.77 -0.85
CA THR A 17 12.47 4.35 -1.53
C THR A 17 11.94 5.06 -2.78
N ARG A 18 12.57 6.16 -3.17
CA ARG A 18 12.28 6.86 -4.43
C ARG A 18 12.22 5.88 -5.61
N PHE A 19 13.08 4.86 -5.62
CA PHE A 19 13.07 3.76 -6.57
C PHE A 19 11.76 2.95 -6.53
N LEU A 20 11.28 2.53 -5.35
CA LEU A 20 10.01 1.82 -5.22
C LEU A 20 8.81 2.70 -5.65
N ALA A 21 8.84 4.00 -5.31
CA ALA A 21 7.84 4.95 -5.76
C ALA A 21 7.87 5.12 -7.29
N GLU A 22 9.05 5.23 -7.91
CA GLU A 22 9.23 5.27 -9.36
C GLU A 22 8.71 3.97 -10.03
N GLN A 23 8.97 2.80 -9.44
CA GLN A 23 8.44 1.52 -9.93
C GLN A 23 6.91 1.40 -9.79
N LEU A 24 6.33 1.96 -8.72
CA LEU A 24 4.88 2.00 -8.50
C LEU A 24 4.17 3.06 -9.36
N THR A 25 4.87 4.12 -9.78
CA THR A 25 4.30 5.19 -10.62
C THR A 25 4.41 4.84 -12.11
N THR A 26 5.40 4.03 -12.49
CA THR A 26 5.58 3.48 -13.85
C THR A 26 4.76 2.21 -14.08
N ALA A 27 4.00 1.79 -13.06
CA ALA A 27 3.08 0.67 -13.08
C ALA A 27 1.94 0.86 -14.09
N HIS A 28 2.23 0.65 -15.37
CA HIS A 28 1.19 0.58 -16.40
C HIS A 28 0.10 -0.47 -16.05
N TRP A 29 0.40 -1.39 -15.12
CA TRP A 29 -0.53 -2.42 -14.65
C TRP A 29 -1.72 -1.87 -13.84
N PHE A 30 -1.65 -0.65 -13.33
CA PHE A 30 -2.81 0.02 -12.73
C PHE A 30 -3.67 0.79 -13.75
N ASP A 31 -3.23 0.87 -15.01
CA ASP A 31 -4.02 1.49 -16.07
C ASP A 31 -5.19 0.58 -16.46
N GLN A 32 -6.36 0.90 -15.91
CA GLN A 32 -7.59 0.17 -16.13
C GLN A 32 -8.35 0.64 -17.38
N ARG A 33 -7.87 1.66 -18.11
CA ARG A 33 -8.60 2.24 -19.26
C ARG A 33 -9.01 1.17 -20.28
N ARG A 34 -8.07 0.30 -20.66
CA ARG A 34 -8.32 -0.80 -21.60
C ARG A 34 -9.38 -1.79 -21.10
N THR A 35 -9.38 -2.10 -19.81
CA THR A 35 -10.37 -3.01 -19.21
C THR A 35 -11.76 -2.37 -19.18
N ARG A 36 -11.84 -1.07 -18.86
CA ARG A 36 -13.10 -0.31 -18.87
C ARG A 36 -13.69 -0.25 -20.28
N GLU A 37 -12.86 0.07 -21.28
CA GLU A 37 -13.27 0.13 -22.68
C GLU A 37 -13.71 -1.24 -23.24
N ALA A 38 -13.00 -2.32 -22.89
CA ALA A 38 -13.27 -3.65 -23.43
C ALA A 38 -14.47 -4.35 -22.77
N LEU A 39 -14.76 -4.05 -21.50
CA LEU A 39 -15.73 -4.81 -20.69
C LEU A 39 -16.92 -3.96 -20.20
N ASP A 40 -16.99 -2.68 -20.55
CA ASP A 40 -17.89 -1.69 -19.94
C ASP A 40 -17.85 -1.74 -18.40
N TRP A 41 -16.66 -2.05 -17.88
CA TRP A 41 -16.47 -2.32 -16.47
C TRP A 41 -16.12 -1.03 -15.72
N ALA A 42 -16.66 -0.86 -14.52
CA ALA A 42 -16.30 0.23 -13.62
C ALA A 42 -15.91 -0.30 -12.23
N PRO A 43 -14.88 0.27 -11.59
CA PRO A 43 -14.51 -0.11 -10.23
C PRO A 43 -15.62 0.27 -9.25
N HIS A 44 -15.98 -0.66 -8.37
CA HIS A 44 -16.96 -0.41 -7.31
C HIS A 44 -16.44 0.52 -6.21
N VAL A 45 -15.11 0.61 -6.06
CA VAL A 45 -14.44 1.48 -5.09
C VAL A 45 -13.46 2.37 -5.84
N SER A 46 -13.61 3.69 -5.72
CA SER A 46 -12.67 4.65 -6.30
C SER A 46 -11.32 4.60 -5.59
N LEU A 47 -10.26 5.08 -6.25
CA LEU A 47 -8.94 5.18 -5.64
C LEU A 47 -8.97 6.04 -4.37
N ASP A 48 -9.67 7.19 -4.38
CA ASP A 48 -9.81 8.05 -3.20
C ASP A 48 -10.44 7.31 -2.02
N THR A 49 -11.51 6.54 -2.30
CA THR A 49 -12.20 5.73 -1.29
C THR A 49 -11.29 4.61 -0.78
N GLY A 50 -10.56 3.95 -1.69
CA GLY A 50 -9.60 2.90 -1.36
C GLY A 50 -8.48 3.42 -0.45
N PHE A 51 -7.89 4.55 -0.80
CA PHE A 51 -6.82 5.18 -0.01
C PHE A 51 -7.32 5.65 1.36
N ALA A 52 -8.52 6.24 1.44
CA ALA A 52 -9.11 6.63 2.72
C ALA A 52 -9.35 5.42 3.65
N ARG A 53 -9.84 4.30 3.10
CA ARG A 53 -10.02 3.05 3.85
C ARG A 53 -8.69 2.46 4.30
N LEU A 54 -7.68 2.47 3.42
CA LEU A 54 -6.36 1.94 3.71
C LEU A 54 -5.67 2.74 4.84
N ALA A 55 -5.67 4.07 4.75
CA ALA A 55 -5.11 4.94 5.78
C ALA A 55 -5.77 4.70 7.14
N ARG A 56 -7.10 4.54 7.18
CA ARG A 56 -7.83 4.19 8.40
C ARG A 56 -7.42 2.84 8.98
N SER A 57 -7.13 1.85 8.13
CA SER A 57 -6.66 0.54 8.58
C SER A 57 -5.29 0.62 9.25
N TYR A 58 -4.35 1.38 8.66
CA TYR A 58 -3.03 1.58 9.25
C TYR A 58 -3.09 2.35 10.58
N ALA A 59 -3.91 3.40 10.66
CA ALA A 59 -4.08 4.14 11.92
C ALA A 59 -4.56 3.21 13.06
N ARG A 60 -5.53 2.33 12.78
CA ARG A 60 -6.01 1.33 13.75
C ARG A 60 -4.94 0.32 14.15
N GLU A 61 -4.09 -0.08 13.22
CA GLU A 61 -2.99 -1.00 13.53
C GLU A 61 -1.95 -0.32 14.42
N SER A 62 -1.58 0.92 14.12
CA SER A 62 -0.67 1.70 14.96
C SER A 62 -1.20 1.89 16.40
N GLU A 63 -2.50 2.14 16.56
CA GLU A 63 -3.15 2.22 17.88
C GLU A 63 -3.10 0.88 18.64
N ARG A 64 -3.31 -0.25 17.96
CA ARG A 64 -3.19 -1.59 18.56
C ARG A 64 -1.77 -1.90 19.00
N GLN A 65 -0.79 -1.52 18.18
CA GLN A 65 0.62 -1.70 18.49
C GLN A 65 1.08 -0.84 19.68
N ASP A 66 0.58 0.40 19.81
CA ASP A 66 0.84 1.26 20.97
C ASP A 66 0.23 0.65 22.25
N LEU A 67 -1.00 0.13 22.19
CA LEU A 67 -1.65 -0.53 23.32
C LEU A 67 -0.90 -1.78 23.79
N SER A 68 -0.29 -2.52 22.87
CA SER A 68 0.52 -3.72 23.14
C SER A 68 1.90 -3.39 23.75
N ARG A 69 2.41 -2.17 23.55
CA ARG A 69 3.71 -1.70 24.06
C ARG A 69 3.68 -1.09 25.46
N ARG A 70 2.50 -0.87 26.06
CA ARG A 70 2.37 -0.35 27.43
C ARG A 70 2.59 -1.47 28.47
N PRO A 71 3.37 -1.23 29.55
CA PRO A 71 3.71 -2.24 30.56
C PRO A 71 2.51 -2.67 31.41
#